data_AF-A0A7S3N7I2-F1
#
_entry.id   AF-A0A7S3N7I2-F1
#
_cell.length_a   1.000
_cell.length_b   1.000
_cell.length_c   1.000
_cell.angle_alpha   90.00
_cell.angle_beta   90.00
_cell.angle_gamma   90.00
#
_symmetry.space_group_name_H-M   'P 1'
#
loop_
_entity.id
_entity.type
_entity.pdbx_description
1 polymer ?
#
loop_
_entity_poly.entity_id
_entity_poly.type
_entity_poly.pdbx_seq_one_letter_code
_entity_poly.pdbx_strand_id
1 'polypeptide(L)'
;QRELSEEKAKERTPRLNVFAENGTGSLPLAMPAQTVNILSQAGEDDEKVREQLAQSKVNSVLNEKLKQIEESRKLNEERELEEKKELEMDRFKNVDQKQVIEQLKQIYYSIPKKSDDLYDYPLNWEMLVGFNIIDVILTKIVTKRVKEILNVEETYFIKVIVDLLKKKPTPQLLKQKLKSVLDDATEGFVQSIW
;
A
#
# COMPACT_ATOMS: atom_id res chain seq x y z
N GLN A 1 -3.71 -52.70 12.27
CA GLN A 1 -2.74 -53.60 12.90
C GLN A 1 -1.42 -53.48 12.16
N ARG A 2 -0.33 -53.44 12.93
CA ARG A 2 1.08 -53.18 12.57
C ARG A 2 1.40 -51.69 12.33
N GLU A 3 1.74 -50.94 13.37
CA GLU A 3 2.96 -50.99 14.22
C GLU A 3 4.20 -50.52 13.48
N LEU A 4 4.71 -49.35 13.93
CA LEU A 4 6.03 -49.17 14.58
C LEU A 4 7.12 -48.92 13.52
N SER A 5 8.07 -48.01 13.66
CA SER A 5 8.71 -47.38 14.83
C SER A 5 9.48 -46.16 14.28
N GLU A 6 9.62 -45.08 15.04
CA GLU A 6 10.90 -44.59 15.61
C GLU A 6 11.89 -44.07 14.53
N GLU A 7 12.48 -42.89 14.65
CA GLU A 7 13.56 -42.60 15.59
C GLU A 7 13.92 -41.11 15.43
N LYS A 8 13.58 -40.24 16.39
CA LYS A 8 14.51 -39.65 17.37
C LYS A 8 15.93 -39.35 16.82
N ALA A 9 16.19 -38.08 16.53
CA ALA A 9 17.53 -37.51 16.72
C ALA A 9 17.44 -36.36 17.72
N LYS A 10 18.04 -36.62 18.87
CA LYS A 10 18.24 -35.79 20.04
C LYS A 10 19.74 -35.53 20.10
N GLU A 11 20.19 -34.30 20.30
CA GLU A 11 21.37 -33.89 21.10
C GLU A 11 21.74 -32.43 20.82
N ARG A 12 21.55 -31.51 21.77
CA ARG A 12 22.46 -31.13 22.89
C ARG A 12 23.60 -30.19 22.45
N THR A 13 23.35 -28.88 22.65
CA THR A 13 24.07 -27.90 23.52
C THR A 13 25.60 -28.03 23.74
N PRO A 14 26.26 -27.00 24.30
CA PRO A 14 26.52 -25.64 23.81
C PRO A 14 28.05 -25.40 23.77
N ARG A 15 28.53 -24.29 23.20
CA ARG A 15 29.93 -23.84 23.43
C ARG A 15 29.97 -22.43 24.00
N LEU A 16 30.10 -22.38 25.32
CA LEU A 16 30.82 -21.35 26.05
C LEU A 16 32.28 -21.36 25.61
N ASN A 17 32.83 -20.19 25.32
CA ASN A 17 34.27 -19.97 25.30
C ASN A 17 34.59 -18.90 26.34
N VAL A 18 35.26 -19.34 27.39
CA VAL A 18 35.99 -18.57 28.42
C VAL A 18 37.48 -18.92 28.21
N PHE A 19 38.37 -18.08 28.76
CA PHE A 19 39.86 -18.12 28.82
C PHE A 19 40.55 -17.12 27.86
N ALA A 20 41.55 -16.32 28.25
CA ALA A 20 42.34 -16.15 29.48
C ALA A 20 42.89 -14.69 29.45
N GLU A 21 42.91 -13.90 30.53
CA GLU A 21 43.91 -13.90 31.61
C GLU A 21 45.39 -13.93 31.19
N ASN A 22 46.04 -12.76 31.26
CA ASN A 22 47.44 -12.57 31.69
C ASN A 22 47.33 -11.57 32.87
N GLY A 23 47.65 -11.89 34.14
CA GLY A 23 48.97 -12.30 34.62
C GLY A 23 49.78 -11.04 34.99
N THR A 24 49.44 -10.34 36.08
CA THR A 24 50.08 -10.36 37.43
C THR A 24 51.49 -9.75 37.52
N GLY A 25 51.62 -8.74 38.39
CA GLY A 25 52.87 -8.13 38.84
C GLY A 25 52.66 -7.13 39.99
N SER A 26 52.67 -7.65 41.22
CA SER A 26 52.62 -7.00 42.55
C SER A 26 53.61 -5.82 42.75
N LEU A 27 53.15 -4.64 43.20
CA LEU A 27 53.21 -4.05 44.58
C LEU A 27 54.52 -3.28 44.94
N PRO A 28 54.56 -2.38 45.95
CA PRO A 28 54.25 -0.95 45.84
C PRO A 28 55.42 -0.06 46.35
N LEU A 29 55.46 1.26 46.07
CA LEU A 29 56.30 2.17 46.88
C LEU A 29 55.81 3.63 46.82
N ALA A 30 55.33 4.08 47.98
CA ALA A 30 55.28 5.42 48.57
C ALA A 30 55.62 6.71 47.76
N MET A 31 54.66 7.65 47.84
CA MET A 31 54.78 9.11 48.11
C MET A 31 55.38 10.04 47.02
N PRO A 32 55.06 11.37 47.00
CA PRO A 32 54.00 12.12 47.68
C PRO A 32 53.11 12.95 46.72
N ALA A 33 51.89 13.23 47.17
CA ALA A 33 51.03 14.25 46.59
C ALA A 33 51.71 15.63 46.66
N GLN A 34 52.01 16.22 45.50
CA GLN A 34 52.23 17.66 45.43
C GLN A 34 50.88 18.32 45.15
N THR A 35 50.12 18.51 46.24
CA THR A 35 49.09 19.55 46.28
C THR A 35 49.81 20.88 46.17
N VAL A 36 49.74 21.50 45.00
CA VAL A 36 50.21 22.88 44.81
C VAL A 36 49.19 23.78 45.51
N ASN A 37 49.47 24.05 46.78
CA ASN A 37 48.74 25.02 47.58
C ASN A 37 49.22 26.41 47.18
N ILE A 38 48.55 27.05 46.21
CA ILE A 38 48.72 28.48 45.94
C ILE A 38 47.52 29.19 46.52
N LEU A 39 47.65 29.62 47.77
CA LEU A 39 46.83 30.68 48.33
C LEU A 39 47.77 31.76 48.85
N SER A 40 47.84 32.89 48.14
CA SER A 40 47.91 34.24 48.71
C SER A 40 48.13 35.27 47.61
N GLN A 41 47.05 35.93 47.18
CA GLN A 41 46.98 37.39 47.12
C GLN A 41 45.52 37.80 46.86
N ALA A 42 44.93 38.46 47.84
CA ALA A 42 43.61 39.07 47.77
C ALA A 42 43.65 40.27 46.82
N GLY A 43 42.61 40.46 46.00
CA GLY A 43 42.43 41.73 45.30
C GLY A 43 41.43 41.75 44.14
N GLU A 44 41.84 41.28 42.96
CA GLU A 44 41.22 41.74 41.70
C GLU A 44 40.97 40.66 40.62
N ASP A 45 41.37 39.40 40.84
CA ASP A 45 41.37 38.36 39.79
C ASP A 45 40.26 37.29 39.89
N ASP A 46 39.54 37.19 41.02
CA ASP A 46 38.44 36.23 41.18
C ASP A 46 37.18 36.60 40.38
N GLU A 47 36.95 37.89 40.15
CA GLU A 47 35.80 38.37 39.38
C GLU A 47 35.97 38.07 37.89
N LYS A 48 37.20 38.23 37.36
CA LYS A 48 37.54 38.01 35.96
C LYS A 48 37.49 36.54 35.54
N VAL A 49 37.92 35.63 36.42
CA VAL A 49 37.84 34.17 36.18
C VAL A 49 36.40 33.67 36.29
N ARG A 50 35.62 34.18 37.25
CA ARG A 50 34.18 33.88 37.35
C ARG A 50 33.40 34.40 36.15
N GLU A 51 33.76 35.59 35.66
CA GLU A 51 33.16 36.18 34.47
C GLU A 51 33.54 35.41 33.19
N GLN A 52 34.79 34.99 33.03
CA GLN A 52 35.18 34.12 31.91
C GLN A 52 34.50 32.74 31.95
N LEU A 53 34.34 32.15 33.14
CA LEU A 53 33.62 30.89 33.31
C LEU A 53 32.11 31.06 33.06
N ALA A 54 31.54 32.19 33.47
CA ALA A 54 30.15 32.56 33.19
C ALA A 54 29.95 32.77 31.68
N GLN A 55 30.84 33.50 31.01
CA GLN A 55 30.84 33.71 29.57
C GLN A 55 31.03 32.39 28.80
N SER A 56 31.90 31.49 29.25
CA SER A 56 32.07 30.16 28.67
C SER A 56 30.82 29.30 28.79
N LYS A 57 30.12 29.35 29.93
CA LYS A 57 28.85 28.63 30.13
C LYS A 57 27.74 29.24 29.25
N VAL A 58 27.68 30.57 29.16
CA VAL A 58 26.71 31.27 28.29
C VAL A 58 26.94 30.92 26.82
N ASN A 59 28.19 30.91 26.36
CA ASN A 59 28.54 30.54 24.99
C ASN A 59 28.23 29.05 24.70
N SER A 60 28.47 28.16 25.66
CA SER A 60 28.09 26.75 25.56
C SER A 60 26.57 26.58 25.38
N VAL A 61 25.78 27.25 26.22
CA VAL A 61 24.31 27.22 26.15
C VAL A 61 23.79 27.87 24.86
N LEU A 62 24.44 28.93 24.37
CA LEU A 62 24.08 29.58 23.12
C LEU A 62 24.34 28.66 21.93
N ASN A 63 25.49 27.97 21.90
CA ASN A 63 25.83 27.01 20.84
C ASN A 63 24.88 25.81 20.83
N GLU A 64 24.50 25.30 22.01
CA GLU A 64 23.49 24.24 22.16
C GLU A 64 22.13 24.69 21.60
N LYS A 65 21.69 25.91 21.95
CA LYS A 65 20.43 26.48 21.43
C LYS A 65 20.47 26.70 19.92
N LEU A 66 21.57 27.18 19.38
CA LEU A 66 21.74 27.37 17.93
C LEU A 66 21.68 26.04 17.18
N LYS A 67 22.29 24.98 17.73
CA LYS A 67 22.21 23.63 17.16
C LYS A 67 20.78 23.09 17.17
N GLN A 68 20.04 23.27 18.27
CA GLN A 68 18.63 22.86 18.36
C GLN A 68 17.72 23.61 17.38
N ILE A 69 17.97 24.91 17.17
CA ILE A 69 17.23 25.74 16.20
C ILE A 69 17.48 25.25 14.77
N GLU A 70 18.74 24.97 14.43
CA GLU A 70 19.13 24.48 13.11
C GLU A 70 18.53 23.08 12.81
N GLU A 71 18.55 22.19 13.81
CA GLU A 71 17.92 20.86 13.71
C GLU A 71 16.41 20.96 13.54
N SER A 72 15.75 21.84 14.30
CA SER A 72 14.31 22.09 14.19
C SER A 72 13.93 22.66 12.82
N ARG A 73 14.77 23.53 12.27
CA ARG A 73 14.59 24.09 10.93
C ARG A 73 14.69 23.02 9.85
N LYS A 74 15.71 22.17 9.90
CA LYS A 74 15.87 21.06 8.94
C LYS A 74 14.71 20.08 8.99
N LEU A 75 14.24 19.73 10.19
CA LEU A 75 13.07 18.86 10.36
C LEU A 75 11.80 19.48 9.75
N ASN A 76 11.63 20.80 9.92
CA ASN A 76 10.48 21.50 9.35
C ASN A 76 10.56 21.57 7.81
N GLU A 77 11.73 21.85 7.25
CA GLU A 77 11.96 21.87 5.80
C GLU A 77 11.72 20.48 5.17
N GLU A 78 12.14 19.41 5.85
CA GLU A 78 11.89 18.03 5.41
C GLU A 78 10.40 17.68 5.40
N ARG A 79 9.67 18.07 6.47
CA ARG A 79 8.22 17.88 6.56
C ARG A 79 7.45 18.64 5.48
N GLU A 80 7.82 19.88 5.21
CA GLU A 80 7.21 20.70 4.14
C GLU A 80 7.44 20.08 2.75
N LEU A 81 8.62 19.49 2.53
CA LEU A 81 8.93 18.80 1.28
C LEU A 81 8.11 17.51 1.11
N GLU A 82 7.93 16.74 2.20
CA GLU A 82 7.10 15.53 2.22
C GLU A 82 5.63 15.87 1.91
N GLU A 83 5.07 16.88 2.57
CA GLU A 83 3.70 17.37 2.35
C GLU A 83 3.49 17.84 0.90
N LYS A 84 4.48 18.56 0.33
CA LYS A 84 4.41 18.99 -1.07
C LYS A 84 4.42 17.81 -2.04
N LYS A 85 5.23 16.77 -1.78
CA LYS A 85 5.26 15.54 -2.60
C LYS A 85 3.93 14.79 -2.51
N GLU A 86 3.33 14.70 -1.33
CA GLU A 86 2.03 14.07 -1.12
C GLU A 86 0.92 14.78 -1.91
N LEU A 87 0.87 16.12 -1.84
CA LEU A 87 -0.08 16.93 -2.62
C LEU A 87 0.13 16.81 -4.14
N GLU A 88 1.36 16.70 -4.61
CA GLU A 88 1.66 16.46 -6.03
C GLU A 88 1.22 15.06 -6.48
N MET A 89 1.50 14.04 -5.67
CA MET A 89 1.06 12.67 -5.93
C MET A 89 -0.46 12.58 -5.98
N ASP A 90 -1.17 13.23 -5.06
CA ASP A 90 -2.63 13.23 -5.05
C ASP A 90 -3.22 14.04 -6.20
N ARG A 91 -2.60 15.14 -6.62
CA ARG A 91 -2.97 15.83 -7.87
C ARG A 91 -2.82 14.91 -9.08
N PHE A 92 -1.73 14.15 -9.17
CA PHE A 92 -1.49 13.24 -10.29
C PHE A 92 -2.53 12.11 -10.33
N LYS A 93 -2.83 11.48 -9.19
CA LYS A 93 -3.91 10.49 -9.08
C LYS A 93 -5.27 11.05 -9.49
N ASN A 94 -5.58 12.29 -9.10
CA ASN A 94 -6.85 12.94 -9.46
C ASN A 94 -6.93 13.28 -10.96
N VAL A 95 -5.83 13.67 -11.59
CA VAL A 95 -5.78 13.91 -13.05
C VAL A 95 -6.04 12.61 -13.81
N ASP A 96 -5.42 11.51 -13.38
CA ASP A 96 -5.61 10.19 -13.98
C ASP A 96 -7.07 9.72 -13.84
N GLN A 97 -7.68 9.90 -12.67
CA GLN A 97 -9.10 9.60 -12.46
C GLN A 97 -10.03 10.42 -13.36
N LYS A 98 -9.76 11.72 -13.54
CA LYS A 98 -10.57 12.57 -14.44
C LYS A 98 -10.47 12.10 -15.89
N GLN A 99 -9.29 11.70 -16.33
CA GLN A 99 -9.08 11.19 -17.69
C GLN A 99 -9.83 9.86 -17.90
N VAL A 100 -9.75 8.94 -16.94
CA VAL A 100 -10.51 7.68 -16.98
C VAL A 100 -12.02 7.93 -17.04
N ILE A 101 -12.54 8.86 -16.23
CA ILE A 101 -13.97 9.23 -16.25
C ILE A 101 -14.36 9.80 -17.61
N GLU A 102 -13.53 10.65 -18.21
CA GLU A 102 -13.83 11.23 -19.52
C GLU A 102 -13.83 10.17 -20.63
N GLN A 103 -12.88 9.24 -20.60
CA GLN A 103 -12.87 8.10 -21.51
C GLN A 103 -14.10 7.21 -21.34
N LEU A 104 -14.50 6.92 -20.09
CA LEU A 104 -15.73 6.17 -19.81
C LEU A 104 -16.98 6.87 -20.34
N LYS A 105 -17.07 8.20 -20.20
CA LYS A 105 -18.17 8.99 -20.77
C LYS A 105 -18.19 8.90 -22.29
N GLN A 106 -17.04 9.04 -22.95
CA GLN A 106 -16.96 8.91 -24.40
C GLN A 106 -17.42 7.53 -24.88
N ILE A 107 -16.99 6.47 -24.19
CA ILE A 107 -17.48 5.11 -24.44
C ILE A 107 -19.00 5.06 -24.28
N TYR A 108 -19.55 5.58 -23.19
CA TYR A 108 -20.99 5.61 -22.95
C TYR A 108 -21.77 6.36 -24.05
N TYR A 109 -21.27 7.51 -24.50
CA TYR A 109 -21.92 8.29 -25.57
C TYR A 109 -21.79 7.64 -26.95
N SER A 110 -20.78 6.78 -27.15
CA SER A 110 -20.59 6.03 -28.40
C SER A 110 -21.56 4.86 -28.57
N ILE A 111 -22.20 4.39 -27.49
CA ILE A 111 -23.15 3.28 -27.54
C ILE A 111 -24.41 3.71 -28.30
N PRO A 112 -24.81 2.96 -29.35
CA PRO A 112 -26.04 3.26 -30.08
C PRO A 112 -27.28 3.21 -29.18
N LYS A 113 -28.11 4.24 -29.23
CA LYS A 113 -29.33 4.36 -28.40
C LYS A 113 -30.54 3.65 -29.01
N LYS A 114 -30.54 3.44 -30.32
CA LYS A 114 -31.61 2.72 -31.02
C LYS A 114 -31.34 1.23 -30.91
N SER A 115 -32.39 0.46 -30.60
CA SER A 115 -32.28 -0.98 -30.44
C SER A 115 -31.72 -1.67 -31.68
N ASP A 116 -32.16 -1.26 -32.88
CA ASP A 116 -31.68 -1.84 -34.14
C ASP A 116 -30.18 -1.55 -34.36
N ASP A 117 -29.77 -0.29 -34.20
CA ASP A 117 -28.35 0.12 -34.32
C ASP A 117 -27.45 -0.56 -33.27
N LEU A 118 -27.98 -0.85 -32.08
CA LEU A 118 -27.26 -1.55 -31.02
C LEU A 118 -26.99 -3.01 -31.41
N TYR A 119 -28.00 -3.69 -31.96
CA TYR A 119 -27.88 -5.09 -32.39
C TYR A 119 -27.01 -5.27 -33.64
N ASP A 120 -26.94 -4.25 -34.48
CA ASP A 120 -26.05 -4.21 -35.66
C ASP A 120 -24.62 -3.78 -35.32
N TYR A 121 -24.35 -3.37 -34.07
CA TYR A 121 -23.01 -2.97 -33.66
C TYR A 121 -22.01 -4.14 -33.74
N PRO A 122 -20.88 -3.99 -34.47
CA PRO A 122 -19.93 -5.07 -34.68
C PRO A 122 -19.10 -5.34 -33.41
N LEU A 123 -19.52 -6.32 -32.62
CA LEU A 123 -18.78 -6.78 -31.45
C LEU A 123 -17.53 -7.58 -31.84
N ASN A 124 -16.38 -7.19 -31.30
CA ASN A 124 -15.16 -7.99 -31.42
C ASN A 124 -15.17 -9.15 -30.41
N TRP A 125 -15.80 -10.26 -30.82
CA TRP A 125 -15.89 -11.47 -30.01
C TRP A 125 -14.54 -12.11 -29.66
N GLU A 126 -13.53 -11.94 -30.50
CA GLU A 126 -12.19 -12.49 -30.24
C GLU A 126 -11.56 -11.80 -29.03
N MET A 127 -11.72 -10.48 -28.93
CA MET A 127 -11.28 -9.70 -27.77
C MET A 127 -12.04 -10.12 -26.49
N LEU A 128 -13.37 -10.27 -26.58
CA LEU A 128 -14.20 -10.68 -25.44
C LEU A 128 -13.81 -12.05 -24.88
N VAL A 129 -13.52 -13.02 -25.75
CA VAL A 129 -13.08 -14.36 -25.36
C VAL A 129 -11.63 -14.34 -24.89
N GLY A 130 -10.74 -13.65 -25.62
CA GLY A 130 -9.30 -13.59 -25.31
C GLY A 130 -8.99 -12.99 -23.95
N PHE A 131 -9.74 -11.96 -23.53
CA PHE A 131 -9.61 -11.35 -22.20
C PHE A 131 -10.50 -12.00 -21.13
N ASN A 132 -11.18 -13.11 -21.44
CA ASN A 132 -12.06 -13.81 -20.51
C ASN A 132 -13.20 -12.93 -19.93
N ILE A 133 -13.63 -11.92 -20.69
CA ILE A 133 -14.65 -10.94 -20.25
C ILE A 133 -16.01 -11.62 -20.06
N ILE A 134 -16.30 -12.64 -20.87
CA ILE A 134 -17.55 -13.38 -20.79
C ILE A 134 -17.69 -14.07 -19.43
N ASP A 135 -16.66 -14.78 -18.98
CA ASP A 135 -16.71 -15.53 -17.73
C ASP A 135 -16.62 -14.62 -16.49
N VAL A 136 -15.80 -13.56 -16.54
CA VAL A 136 -15.54 -12.71 -15.37
C VAL A 136 -16.57 -11.60 -15.19
N ILE A 137 -16.95 -10.93 -16.29
CA ILE A 137 -17.80 -9.73 -16.28
C ILE A 137 -19.23 -10.09 -16.68
N LEU A 138 -19.44 -10.71 -17.85
CA LEU A 138 -20.80 -11.01 -18.32
C LEU A 138 -21.51 -11.96 -17.37
N THR A 139 -20.85 -12.97 -16.81
CA THR A 139 -21.47 -13.82 -15.78
C THR A 139 -22.06 -12.99 -14.63
N LYS A 140 -21.32 -12.01 -14.11
CA LYS A 140 -21.82 -11.15 -13.01
C LYS A 140 -22.99 -10.28 -13.44
N ILE A 141 -22.92 -9.72 -14.65
CA ILE A 141 -23.99 -8.88 -15.21
C ILE A 141 -25.25 -9.73 -15.44
N VAL A 142 -25.10 -10.91 -16.04
CA VAL A 142 -26.18 -11.87 -16.28
C VAL A 142 -26.79 -12.32 -14.96
N THR A 143 -25.99 -12.71 -13.95
CA THR A 143 -26.50 -13.08 -12.63
C THR A 143 -27.32 -11.96 -12.01
N LYS A 144 -26.81 -10.72 -12.05
CA LYS A 144 -27.53 -9.57 -11.52
C LYS A 144 -28.85 -9.35 -12.26
N ARG A 145 -28.84 -9.39 -13.59
CA ARG A 145 -30.05 -9.19 -14.41
C ARG A 145 -31.08 -10.31 -14.26
N VAL A 146 -30.65 -11.56 -14.23
CA VAL A 146 -31.54 -12.71 -13.98
C VAL A 146 -32.21 -12.57 -12.62
N LYS A 147 -31.43 -12.23 -11.58
CA LYS A 147 -31.95 -12.00 -10.24
C LYS A 147 -32.95 -10.84 -10.17
N GLU A 148 -32.73 -9.76 -10.91
CA GLU A 148 -33.65 -8.61 -10.98
C GLU A 148 -34.98 -8.97 -11.67
N ILE A 149 -34.95 -9.78 -12.74
CA ILE A 149 -36.15 -10.11 -13.51
C ILE A 149 -36.96 -11.22 -12.82
N LEU A 150 -36.30 -12.27 -12.33
CA LEU A 150 -36.98 -13.44 -11.77
C LEU A 150 -37.14 -13.36 -10.25
N ASN A 151 -36.49 -12.41 -9.57
CA ASN A 151 -36.36 -12.36 -8.10
C ASN A 151 -35.77 -13.64 -7.46
N VAL A 152 -35.23 -14.54 -8.29
CA VAL A 152 -34.67 -15.83 -7.92
C VAL A 152 -33.34 -15.99 -8.65
N GLU A 153 -32.36 -16.56 -7.97
CA GLU A 153 -31.06 -16.86 -8.56
C GLU A 153 -31.07 -18.27 -9.16
N GLU A 154 -31.37 -18.35 -10.46
CA GLU A 154 -31.30 -19.62 -11.21
C GLU A 154 -29.91 -19.83 -11.80
N THR A 155 -29.02 -20.46 -11.03
CA THR A 155 -27.62 -20.70 -11.42
C THR A 155 -27.49 -21.50 -12.72
N TYR A 156 -28.40 -22.45 -12.97
CA TYR A 156 -28.41 -23.22 -14.22
C TYR A 156 -28.74 -22.34 -15.43
N PHE A 157 -29.75 -21.47 -15.32
CA PHE A 157 -30.14 -20.56 -16.39
C PHE A 157 -29.02 -19.56 -16.71
N ILE A 158 -28.38 -19.01 -15.68
CA ILE A 158 -27.20 -18.14 -15.82
C ILE A 158 -26.10 -18.86 -16.61
N LYS A 159 -25.77 -20.11 -16.24
CA LYS A 159 -24.76 -20.91 -16.93
C LYS A 159 -25.12 -21.12 -18.41
N VAL A 160 -26.38 -21.44 -18.71
CA VAL A 160 -26.85 -21.62 -20.10
C VAL A 160 -26.68 -20.33 -20.91
N ILE A 161 -26.97 -19.16 -20.33
CA ILE A 161 -26.77 -17.86 -21.00
C ILE A 161 -25.30 -17.61 -21.27
N VAL A 162 -24.43 -17.83 -20.27
CA VAL A 162 -22.98 -17.65 -20.41
C VAL A 162 -22.42 -18.57 -21.50
N ASP A 163 -22.84 -19.85 -21.51
CA ASP A 163 -22.44 -20.81 -22.54
C ASP A 163 -22.97 -20.43 -23.94
N LEU A 164 -24.13 -19.78 -24.01
CA LEU A 164 -24.67 -19.27 -25.26
C LEU A 164 -23.86 -18.07 -25.77
N LEU A 165 -23.49 -17.13 -24.90
CA LEU A 165 -22.66 -15.97 -25.25
C LEU A 165 -21.28 -16.36 -25.77
N LYS A 166 -20.69 -17.44 -25.22
CA LYS A 166 -19.42 -18.01 -25.73
C LYS A 166 -19.50 -18.50 -27.17
N LYS A 167 -20.69 -18.85 -27.66
CA LYS A 167 -20.92 -19.28 -29.05
C LYS A 167 -21.09 -18.11 -30.02
N LYS A 168 -20.90 -16.87 -29.57
CA LYS A 168 -21.00 -15.64 -30.39
C LYS A 168 -22.37 -15.56 -31.08
N PRO A 169 -23.48 -15.62 -30.32
CA PRO A 169 -24.81 -15.69 -30.89
C PRO A 169 -25.18 -14.37 -31.55
N THR A 170 -26.09 -14.42 -32.53
CA THR A 170 -26.75 -13.21 -33.01
C THR A 170 -27.79 -12.73 -31.99
N PRO A 171 -28.11 -11.42 -31.94
CA PRO A 171 -29.12 -10.88 -31.03
C PRO A 171 -30.48 -11.57 -31.17
N GLN A 172 -30.86 -11.91 -32.41
CA GLN A 172 -32.12 -12.58 -32.72
C GLN A 172 -32.16 -14.00 -32.15
N LEU A 173 -31.05 -14.75 -32.27
CA LEU A 173 -30.93 -16.09 -31.70
C LEU A 173 -30.98 -16.04 -30.16
N LEU A 174 -30.33 -15.04 -29.57
CA LEU A 174 -30.33 -14.83 -28.13
C LEU A 174 -31.75 -14.52 -27.63
N LYS A 175 -32.45 -13.59 -28.26
CA LYS A 175 -33.87 -13.30 -27.96
C LYS A 175 -34.74 -14.55 -28.08
N GLN A 176 -34.61 -15.30 -29.17
CA GLN A 176 -35.43 -16.51 -29.40
C GLN A 176 -35.26 -17.55 -28.28
N LYS A 177 -34.03 -17.79 -27.83
CA LYS A 177 -33.74 -18.78 -26.78
C LYS A 177 -34.21 -18.34 -25.40
N LEU A 178 -34.23 -17.04 -25.13
CA LEU A 178 -34.61 -16.50 -23.83
C LEU A 178 -36.11 -16.21 -23.72
N LYS A 179 -36.80 -16.03 -24.85
CA LYS A 179 -38.24 -15.74 -24.90
C LYS A 179 -39.10 -16.78 -24.19
N SER A 180 -38.73 -18.06 -24.23
CA SER A 180 -39.50 -19.11 -23.55
C SER A 180 -39.44 -19.03 -22.02
N VAL A 181 -38.46 -18.33 -21.46
CA VAL A 181 -38.22 -18.24 -20.00
C VAL A 181 -38.57 -16.85 -19.48
N LEU A 182 -38.17 -15.79 -20.19
CA LEU A 182 -38.33 -14.39 -19.77
C LEU A 182 -39.53 -13.69 -20.40
N ASP A 183 -40.16 -14.29 -21.43
CA ASP A 183 -41.31 -13.76 -22.16
C ASP A 183 -41.17 -12.28 -22.53
N ASP A 184 -42.02 -11.40 -22.00
CA ASP A 184 -42.03 -9.95 -22.26
C ASP A 184 -40.74 -9.23 -21.80
N ALA A 185 -40.03 -9.76 -20.80
CA ALA A 185 -38.78 -9.16 -20.29
C ALA A 185 -37.56 -9.44 -21.17
N THR A 186 -37.70 -10.30 -22.18
CA THR A 186 -36.59 -10.77 -23.04
C THR A 186 -35.90 -9.63 -23.79
N GLU A 187 -36.68 -8.68 -24.33
CA GLU A 187 -36.11 -7.60 -25.14
C GLU A 187 -35.20 -6.70 -24.30
N GLY A 188 -35.68 -6.25 -23.14
CA GLY A 188 -34.89 -5.42 -22.23
C GLY A 188 -33.69 -6.16 -21.65
N PHE A 189 -33.82 -7.47 -21.42
CA PHE A 189 -32.70 -8.29 -20.98
C PHE A 189 -31.59 -8.34 -22.03
N VAL A 190 -31.93 -8.69 -23.28
CA VAL A 190 -30.94 -8.80 -24.35
C VAL A 190 -30.31 -7.44 -24.65
N GLN A 191 -31.12 -6.37 -24.68
CA GLN A 191 -30.62 -5.00 -24.85
C GLN A 191 -29.64 -4.58 -23.75
N SER A 192 -29.85 -5.03 -22.52
CA SER A 192 -28.96 -4.68 -21.40
C SER A 192 -27.66 -5.48 -21.38
N ILE A 193 -27.63 -6.67 -22.01
CA ILE A 193 -26.45 -7.53 -22.06
C ILE A 193 -25.59 -7.21 -23.27
N TRP A 194 -26.23 -6.85 -24.39
CA TRP A 194 -25.59 -6.46 -25.64
C TRP A 194 -24.91 -5.10 -25.52
#